data_AF-A0A963RS39-F1
#
_entry.id   AF-A0A963RS39-F1
#
_cell.length_a   1.000
_cell.length_b   1.000
_cell.length_c   1.000
_cell.angle_alpha   90.00
_cell.angle_beta   90.00
_cell.angle_gamma   90.00
#
_symmetry.space_group_name_H-M   'P 1'
#
loop_
_entity.id
_entity.type
_entity.pdbx_description
1 polymer ?
#
loop_
_entity_poly.entity_id
_entity_poly.type
_entity_poly.pdbx_seq_one_letter_code
_entity_poly.pdbx_strand_id
1 'polypeptide(L)'
;LSQADHALLCDLPDPHGALFVWLEGQNLEHGPQPWGALREALRGHDWEQAAVAAVDSVPRDIESDPAELQRILASEREQRLAQARQRAAEAGDVETLRRLMAGPAATAQHLAQPADAPAPPHEPEPGELLP
;
A
#
# COMPACT_ATOMS: atom_id res chain seq x y z
N LEU A 1 -11.78 -4.44 1.80
CA LEU A 1 -10.72 -3.39 1.84
C LEU A 1 -10.94 -2.49 0.62
N SER A 2 -10.62 -1.20 0.71
CA SER A 2 -10.68 -0.32 -0.46
C SER A 2 -9.41 -0.46 -1.31
N GLN A 3 -9.42 -0.03 -2.57
CA GLN A 3 -8.23 -0.07 -3.43
C GLN A 3 -7.03 0.66 -2.81
N ALA A 4 -7.27 1.78 -2.13
CA ALA A 4 -6.23 2.51 -1.42
C ALA A 4 -5.64 1.66 -0.27
N ASP A 5 -6.46 0.88 0.43
CA ASP A 5 -5.99 -0.01 1.49
C ASP A 5 -5.15 -1.17 0.96
N HIS A 6 -5.57 -1.75 -0.17
CA HIS A 6 -4.77 -2.78 -0.83
C HIS A 6 -3.39 -2.24 -1.20
N ALA A 7 -3.32 -1.03 -1.76
CA ALA A 7 -2.02 -0.44 -2.07
C ALA A 7 -1.19 -0.09 -0.83
N LEU A 8 -1.80 0.35 0.27
CA LEU A 8 -1.09 0.53 1.54
C LEU A 8 -0.45 -0.78 2.01
N LEU A 9 -1.19 -1.88 1.96
CA LEU A 9 -0.77 -3.19 2.45
C LEU A 9 0.28 -3.83 1.53
N CYS A 10 0.16 -3.66 0.21
CA CYS A 10 1.15 -4.14 -0.76
C CYS A 10 2.47 -3.35 -0.73
N ASP A 11 2.44 -2.08 -0.31
CA ASP A 11 3.62 -1.21 -0.18
C ASP A 11 4.28 -1.32 1.21
N LEU A 12 3.88 -2.30 2.03
CA LEU A 12 4.57 -2.60 3.29
C LEU A 12 5.99 -3.13 3.00
N PRO A 13 6.99 -2.80 3.85
CA PRO A 13 8.35 -3.29 3.69
C PRO A 13 8.39 -4.81 3.57
N ASP A 14 9.29 -5.30 2.70
CA ASP A 14 9.60 -6.73 2.64
C ASP A 14 9.87 -7.28 4.04
N PRO A 15 9.32 -8.46 4.38
CA PRO A 15 8.61 -9.39 3.50
C PRO A 15 7.08 -9.20 3.42
N HIS A 16 6.52 -8.17 4.06
CA HIS A 16 5.08 -8.10 4.34
C HIS A 16 4.24 -7.74 3.11
N GLY A 17 4.71 -6.82 2.27
CA GLY A 17 4.02 -6.46 1.03
C GLY A 17 3.87 -7.66 0.10
N ALA A 18 4.98 -8.35 -0.18
CA ALA A 18 4.99 -9.57 -0.99
C ALA A 18 4.13 -10.70 -0.40
N LEU A 19 4.18 -10.89 0.92
CA LEU A 19 3.32 -11.85 1.62
C LEU A 19 1.83 -11.50 1.47
N PHE A 20 1.46 -10.23 1.56
CA PHE A 20 0.06 -9.80 1.43
C PHE A 20 -0.47 -10.03 0.00
N VAL A 21 0.33 -9.69 -1.02
CA VAL A 21 0.00 -9.97 -2.43
C VAL A 21 -0.22 -11.48 -2.63
N TRP A 22 0.65 -12.31 -2.07
CA TRP A 22 0.50 -13.77 -2.15
C TRP A 22 -0.78 -14.25 -1.43
N LEU A 23 -1.06 -13.76 -0.22
CA LEU A 23 -2.28 -14.11 0.53
C LEU A 23 -3.56 -13.71 -0.22
N GLU A 24 -3.56 -12.55 -0.88
CA GLU A 24 -4.68 -12.11 -1.71
C GLU A 24 -4.90 -13.07 -2.89
N GLY A 25 -3.81 -13.47 -3.57
CA GLY A 25 -3.85 -14.50 -4.62
C GLY A 25 -4.47 -15.81 -4.13
N GLN A 26 -3.99 -16.34 -3.00
CA GLN A 26 -4.55 -17.55 -2.38
C GLN A 26 -6.05 -17.41 -2.11
N ASN A 27 -6.49 -16.27 -1.59
CA ASN A 27 -7.90 -16.05 -1.29
C ASN A 27 -8.76 -15.91 -2.55
N LEU A 28 -8.24 -15.33 -3.63
CA LEU A 28 -8.96 -15.22 -4.91
C LEU A 28 -9.08 -16.58 -5.61
N GLU A 29 -8.03 -17.39 -5.57
CA GLU A 29 -7.96 -18.67 -6.29
C GLU A 29 -8.65 -19.81 -5.54
N HIS A 30 -8.49 -19.86 -4.21
CA HIS A 30 -8.94 -20.97 -3.38
C HIS A 30 -10.01 -20.59 -2.35
N GLY A 31 -10.32 -19.29 -2.20
CA GLY A 31 -11.20 -18.81 -1.16
C GLY A 31 -10.54 -18.83 0.23
N PRO A 32 -11.33 -18.69 1.31
CA PRO A 32 -10.82 -18.71 2.67
C PRO A 32 -10.27 -20.11 3.04
N GLN A 33 -9.02 -20.15 3.50
CA GLN A 33 -8.32 -21.38 3.87
C GLN A 33 -7.86 -21.36 5.33
N PRO A 34 -7.78 -22.53 6.00
CA PRO A 34 -7.19 -22.61 7.33
C PRO A 34 -5.68 -22.34 7.27
N TRP A 35 -5.12 -21.82 8.37
CA TRP A 35 -3.68 -21.55 8.47
C TRP A 35 -2.81 -22.76 8.13
N GLY A 36 -3.21 -23.98 8.49
CA GLY A 36 -2.46 -25.20 8.15
C GLY A 36 -2.28 -25.41 6.65
N ALA A 37 -3.29 -25.06 5.84
CA ALA A 37 -3.20 -25.15 4.37
C ALA A 37 -2.34 -24.03 3.79
N LEU A 38 -2.48 -22.80 4.31
CA LEU A 38 -1.65 -21.67 3.90
C LEU A 38 -0.17 -21.91 4.22
N ARG A 39 0.14 -22.45 5.41
CA ARG A 39 1.51 -22.78 5.82
C ARG A 39 2.13 -23.86 4.95
N GLU A 40 1.34 -24.83 4.49
CA GLU A 40 1.84 -25.83 3.53
C GLU A 40 2.13 -25.19 2.18
N ALA A 41 1.24 -24.32 1.69
CA ALA A 41 1.43 -23.58 0.44
C ALA A 41 2.61 -22.59 0.49
N LEU A 42 2.97 -22.10 1.68
CA LEU A 42 4.12 -21.21 1.89
C LEU A 42 5.48 -21.92 1.82
N ARG A 43 5.53 -23.25 1.83
CA ARG A 43 6.81 -23.97 1.92
C ARG A 43 7.73 -23.64 0.75
N GLY A 44 8.95 -23.24 1.08
CA GLY A 44 9.98 -22.89 0.09
C GLY A 44 9.86 -21.48 -0.49
N HIS A 45 8.91 -20.66 -0.03
CA HIS A 45 8.88 -19.23 -0.33
C HIS A 45 9.84 -18.43 0.56
N ASP A 46 10.40 -17.34 0.03
CA ASP A 46 11.33 -16.47 0.77
C ASP A 46 10.73 -15.85 2.04
N TRP A 47 9.40 -15.70 2.07
CA TRP A 47 8.63 -15.14 3.19
C TRP A 47 8.00 -16.19 4.11
N GLU A 48 8.29 -17.49 3.93
CA GLU A 48 7.75 -18.57 4.77
C GLU A 48 8.01 -18.31 6.27
N GLN A 49 9.27 -18.05 6.62
CA GLN A 49 9.67 -17.86 8.02
C GLN A 49 9.00 -16.64 8.64
N ALA A 50 8.87 -15.56 7.88
CA ALA A 50 8.23 -14.33 8.35
C ALA A 50 6.73 -14.54 8.61
N ALA A 51 6.05 -15.25 7.71
CA ALA A 51 4.63 -15.57 7.88
C ALA A 51 4.39 -16.46 9.12
N VAL A 52 5.23 -17.48 9.32
CA VAL A 52 5.14 -18.36 10.51
C VAL A 52 5.41 -17.56 11.79
N ALA A 53 6.47 -16.76 11.82
CA ALA A 53 6.78 -15.92 12.97
C ALA A 53 5.66 -14.92 13.29
N ALA A 54 5.05 -14.31 12.27
CA ALA A 54 3.93 -13.39 12.45
C ALA A 54 2.74 -14.10 13.12
N VAL A 55 2.32 -15.27 12.63
CA VAL A 55 1.20 -16.02 13.21
C VAL A 55 1.54 -16.54 14.61
N ASP A 56 2.75 -17.05 14.83
CA ASP A 56 3.17 -17.56 16.14
C ASP A 56 3.31 -16.45 17.20
N SER A 57 3.54 -15.20 16.78
CA SER A 57 3.61 -14.04 17.67
C SER A 57 2.24 -13.56 18.17
N VAL A 58 1.16 -14.03 17.55
CA VAL A 58 -0.20 -13.62 17.90
C VAL A 58 -0.61 -14.20 19.26
N PRO A 59 -0.97 -13.37 20.26
CA PRO A 59 -1.50 -13.86 21.53
C PRO A 59 -2.74 -14.73 21.33
N ARG A 60 -2.85 -15.83 22.08
CA ARG A 60 -3.97 -16.79 21.93
C ARG A 60 -5.33 -16.20 22.27
N ASP A 61 -5.34 -15.13 23.05
CA ASP A 61 -6.50 -14.36 23.51
C ASP A 61 -6.71 -13.09 22.69
N ILE A 62 -5.99 -12.88 21.59
CA ILE A 62 -6.26 -11.74 20.71
C ILE A 62 -7.67 -11.86 20.11
N GLU A 63 -8.41 -10.76 20.13
CA GLU A 63 -9.65 -10.62 19.39
C GLU A 63 -9.39 -9.81 18.13
N SER A 64 -9.86 -10.30 16.99
CA SER A 64 -9.79 -9.55 15.74
C SER A 64 -10.82 -8.44 15.74
N ASP A 65 -10.40 -7.18 15.90
CA ASP A 65 -11.26 -6.00 15.75
C ASP A 65 -11.16 -5.40 14.33
N PRO A 66 -12.14 -5.66 13.43
CA PRO A 66 -12.12 -5.06 12.11
C PRO A 66 -12.27 -3.53 12.14
N ALA A 67 -12.91 -2.95 13.16
CA ALA A 67 -13.07 -1.50 13.26
C ALA A 67 -11.75 -0.81 13.65
N GLU A 68 -10.94 -1.45 14.49
CA GLU A 68 -9.58 -0.99 14.77
C GLU A 68 -8.70 -1.02 13.51
N LEU A 69 -8.71 -2.13 12.77
CA LEU A 69 -7.97 -2.21 11.50
C LEU A 69 -8.37 -1.08 10.53
N GLN A 70 -9.68 -0.83 10.39
CA GLN A 70 -10.16 0.27 9.52
C GLN A 70 -9.71 1.65 9.99
N ARG A 71 -9.61 1.89 11.30
CA ARG A 71 -9.08 3.14 11.86
C ARG A 71 -7.59 3.30 11.60
N ILE A 72 -6.80 2.23 11.76
CA ILE A 72 -5.37 2.23 11.46
C ILE A 72 -5.15 2.57 9.98
N LEU A 73 -5.84 1.86 9.07
CA LEU A 73 -5.74 2.12 7.64
C LEU A 73 -6.19 3.55 7.28
N ALA A 74 -7.21 4.10 7.95
CA ALA A 74 -7.61 5.49 7.76
C ALA A 74 -6.50 6.47 8.13
N SER A 75 -5.87 6.27 9.28
CA SER A 75 -4.73 7.08 9.73
C SER A 75 -3.55 6.99 8.75
N GLU A 76 -3.22 5.79 8.27
CA GLU A 76 -2.13 5.59 7.31
C GLU A 76 -2.40 6.30 5.97
N ARG A 77 -3.65 6.24 5.46
CA ARG A 77 -4.03 6.99 4.25
C ARG A 77 -3.88 8.49 4.44
N GLU A 78 -4.30 9.02 5.58
CA GLU A 78 -4.17 10.44 5.90
C GLU A 78 -2.70 10.85 5.97
N GLN A 79 -1.86 10.05 6.62
CA GLN A 79 -0.43 10.30 6.74
C GLN A 79 0.26 10.29 5.37
N ARG A 80 0.02 9.27 4.54
CA ARG A 80 0.61 9.22 3.19
C ARG A 80 0.16 10.39 2.32
N LEU A 81 -1.09 10.82 2.45
CA LEU A 81 -1.60 11.96 1.72
C LEU A 81 -0.94 13.28 2.17
N ALA A 82 -0.74 13.45 3.48
CA ALA A 82 -0.01 14.59 4.01
C ALA A 82 1.44 14.64 3.48
N GLN A 83 2.13 13.50 3.50
CA GLN A 83 3.49 13.37 2.94
C GLN A 83 3.55 13.68 1.45
N ALA A 84 2.59 13.16 0.67
CA ALA A 84 2.48 13.44 -0.77
C ALA A 84 2.31 14.94 -1.06
N ARG A 85 1.44 15.62 -0.31
CA ARG A 85 1.25 17.08 -0.44
C ARG A 85 2.49 17.85 -0.06
N GLN A 86 3.17 17.45 1.03
CA GLN A 86 4.40 18.10 1.45
C GLN A 86 5.47 18.00 0.36
N ARG A 87 5.70 16.80 -0.19
CA ARG A 87 6.65 16.60 -1.30
C ARG A 87 6.30 17.44 -2.51
N ALA A 88 5.03 17.50 -2.90
CA ALA A 88 4.59 18.31 -4.04
C ALA A 88 4.77 19.82 -3.79
N ALA A 89 4.54 20.29 -2.57
CA ALA A 89 4.81 21.69 -2.19
C ALA A 89 6.31 22.02 -2.21
N GLU A 90 7.17 21.13 -1.68
CA GLU A 90 8.62 21.28 -1.72
C GLU A 90 9.17 21.27 -3.15
N ALA A 91 8.58 20.47 -4.04
CA ALA A 91 8.91 20.42 -5.46
C ALA A 91 8.29 21.56 -6.29
N GLY A 92 7.37 22.35 -5.73
CA GLY A 92 6.60 23.35 -6.47
C GLY A 92 5.60 22.78 -7.48
N ASP A 93 5.25 21.50 -7.37
CA ASP A 93 4.30 20.83 -8.26
C ASP A 93 2.85 21.17 -7.90
N VAL A 94 2.40 22.31 -8.41
CA VAL A 94 1.04 22.83 -8.22
C VAL A 94 -0.02 21.91 -8.85
N GLU A 95 0.30 21.16 -9.90
CA GLU A 95 -0.63 20.23 -10.56
C GLU A 95 -0.94 19.04 -9.65
N THR A 96 0.09 18.42 -9.09
CA THR A 96 -0.06 17.32 -8.13
C THR A 96 -0.78 17.80 -6.87
N LEU A 97 -0.44 18.98 -6.34
CA LEU A 97 -1.17 19.56 -5.21
C LEU A 97 -2.66 19.73 -5.53
N ARG A 98 -2.99 20.28 -6.71
CA ARG A 98 -4.39 20.47 -7.13
C ARG A 98 -5.11 19.13 -7.24
N ARG A 99 -4.46 18.11 -7.81
CA ARG A 99 -5.01 16.76 -7.92
C ARG A 99 -5.30 16.13 -6.56
N LEU A 100 -4.38 16.28 -5.61
CA LEU A 100 -4.53 15.79 -4.23
C LEU A 100 -5.63 16.52 -3.44
N MET A 101 -6.08 17.68 -3.92
CA MET A 101 -7.19 18.46 -3.35
C MET A 101 -8.54 18.22 -4.07
N ALA A 102 -8.52 17.68 -5.29
CA ALA A 102 -9.69 17.55 -6.17
C ALA A 102 -10.71 16.48 -5.75
N GLY A 103 -10.38 15.61 -4.78
CA GLY A 103 -11.34 14.69 -4.17
C GLY A 103 -10.79 13.28 -3.91
N PRO A 104 -11.57 12.43 -3.23
CA PRO A 104 -11.11 11.15 -2.70
C PRO A 104 -10.67 10.15 -3.78
N ALA A 105 -11.24 10.21 -4.99
CA ALA A 105 -10.86 9.32 -6.09
C ALA A 105 -9.44 9.61 -6.61
N ALA A 106 -9.11 10.88 -6.82
CA ALA A 106 -7.78 11.29 -7.26
C ALA A 106 -6.71 11.03 -6.18
N THR A 107 -7.10 11.24 -4.91
CA THR A 107 -6.29 10.88 -3.75
C THR A 107 -6.03 9.38 -3.66
N ALA A 108 -7.05 8.54 -3.79
CA ALA A 108 -6.91 7.08 -3.74
C ALA A 108 -5.97 6.56 -4.84
N GLN A 109 -6.03 7.17 -6.03
CA GLN A 109 -5.18 6.80 -7.15
C GLN A 109 -3.71 7.20 -6.92
N HIS A 110 -3.46 8.34 -6.26
CA HIS A 110 -2.11 8.75 -5.87
C HIS A 110 -1.56 7.92 -4.69
N LEU A 111 -2.40 7.63 -3.70
CA LEU A 111 -2.04 6.74 -2.57
C LEU A 111 -1.77 5.30 -3.02
N ALA A 112 -2.27 4.91 -4.20
CA ALA A 112 -1.99 3.62 -4.79
C ALA A 112 -0.65 3.52 -5.51
N GLN A 113 0.09 4.62 -5.64
CA GLN A 113 1.43 4.64 -6.19
C GLN A 113 2.45 4.32 -5.07
N PRO A 114 3.46 3.47 -5.31
CA PRO A 114 4.46 3.16 -4.30
C PRO A 114 5.22 4.42 -3.89
N ALA A 115 5.52 4.55 -2.60
CA ALA A 115 6.15 5.76 -2.04
C ALA A 115 7.51 6.09 -2.69
N ASP A 116 8.18 5.06 -3.22
CA ASP A 116 9.50 5.07 -3.86
C ASP A 116 9.48 5.30 -5.38
N ALA A 117 8.30 5.48 -6.01
CA ALA A 117 8.28 5.86 -7.42
C ALA A 117 8.97 7.23 -7.58
N PRO A 118 10.08 7.33 -8.33
CA PRO A 118 10.72 8.62 -8.55
C PRO A 118 9.71 9.57 -9.21
N ALA A 119 9.70 10.82 -8.77
CA ALA A 119 8.94 11.86 -9.45
C ALA A 119 9.29 11.81 -10.94
N PRO A 120 8.29 11.73 -11.86
CA PRO A 120 8.61 11.83 -13.27
C PRO A 120 9.39 13.13 -13.45
N PRO A 121 10.53 13.13 -14.16
CA PRO A 121 11.24 14.37 -14.42
C PRO A 121 10.24 15.34 -15.06
N HIS A 122 10.16 16.55 -14.51
CA HIS A 122 9.48 17.65 -15.19
C HIS A 122 10.19 17.85 -16.53
N GLU A 123 9.70 17.21 -17.58
CA GLU A 123 10.15 17.46 -18.95
C GLU A 123 9.84 18.93 -19.24
N PRO A 124 10.84 19.77 -19.55
CA PRO A 124 10.56 21.13 -19.98
C PRO A 124 9.80 21.05 -21.31
N GLU A 125 8.64 21.71 -21.35
CA GLU A 125 7.79 21.87 -22.53
C GLU A 125 8.65 22.24 -23.77
N PRO A 126 8.59 21.49 -24.89
CA PRO A 126 9.33 21.83 -26.10
C PRO A 126 8.60 22.98 -26.82
N GLY A 127 8.78 24.20 -26.31
CA GLY A 127 8.09 25.40 -26.81
C GLY A 127 8.91 26.69 -26.87
N GLU A 128 10.12 26.73 -26.29
CA GLU A 128 10.95 27.95 -26.28
C GLU A 128 12.06 27.98 -27.34
N LEU A 129 11.85 27.31 -28.47
CA LEU A 129 12.61 27.59 -29.70
C LEU A 129 11.72 28.39 -30.66
N LEU A 130 11.65 29.70 -30.43
CA LEU A 130 11.32 30.67 -31.48
C LEU A 130 12.61 31.29 -32.04
N PRO A 131 12.57 31.81 -33.28
CA PRO A 131 13.47 31.46 -34.39
C PRO A 131 14.86 32.11 -34.36
#